data_AF-A0A8X7CEL4-F1
#
_entry.id   AF-A0A8X7CEL4-F1
#
_cell.length_a   1.000
_cell.length_b   1.000
_cell.length_c   1.000
_cell.angle_alpha   90.00
_cell.angle_beta   90.00
_cell.angle_gamma   90.00
#
_symmetry.space_group_name_H-M   'P 1'
#
loop_
_entity.id
_entity.type
_entity.pdbx_description
1 polymer ?
#
loop_
_entity_poly.entity_id
_entity_poly.type
_entity_poly.pdbx_seq_one_letter_code
_entity_poly.pdbx_strand_id
1 'polypeptide(L)'
;MDEKEHSEDGFVILRNPHIKEMEQDFLYHISLSSGSQDLVEMFSDVKFVCMGGTPRRMEKFAQLVQKELDIKLPTGAALCDISARSYRYSMYKIGPVISVSHGMGIPSLSILLHEIIKLMYHARSRCKKVQRLAVLNKDLAKELKDIADQEMTECKAFFGKTMCTNDFYEGQGRLDGAFCDYTIDDKMAFLKEIHSKGVTNMEMESLAFAAMCHHANIKGAVICVSLLNRLLGDQISASKDIMEEWQERPQKLAIKFIKKRLNM
;
A
#
# COMPACT_ATOMS: atom_id res chain seq x y z
N MET A 1 -15.30 -2.84 14.60
CA MET A 1 -14.56 -1.58 14.34
C MET A 1 -15.06 -1.05 13.02
N ASP A 2 -15.66 0.13 13.01
CA ASP A 2 -16.40 0.66 11.85
C ASP A 2 -15.50 0.93 10.63
N GLU A 3 -15.89 0.35 9.48
CA GLU A 3 -15.25 0.42 8.15
C GLU A 3 -15.41 1.80 7.46
N LYS A 4 -15.11 2.91 8.14
CA LYS A 4 -14.94 4.22 7.46
C LYS A 4 -13.47 4.62 7.46
N GLU A 5 -12.65 3.82 6.78
CA GLU A 5 -11.21 4.08 6.69
C GLU A 5 -10.79 5.13 5.63
N HIS A 6 -11.72 5.71 4.86
CA HIS A 6 -11.37 6.47 3.65
C HIS A 6 -12.06 7.83 3.54
N SER A 7 -11.31 8.83 3.05
CA SER A 7 -11.85 10.13 2.59
C SER A 7 -12.38 9.90 1.18
N GLU A 8 -13.69 10.01 0.99
CA GLU A 8 -14.33 9.93 -0.34
C GLU A 8 -13.75 10.96 -1.34
N ASP A 9 -13.18 12.05 -0.82
CA ASP A 9 -12.68 13.19 -1.59
C ASP A 9 -11.15 13.19 -1.80
N GLY A 10 -10.43 12.20 -1.26
CA GLY A 10 -8.98 12.07 -1.39
C GLY A 10 -8.15 13.07 -0.57
N PHE A 11 -8.72 13.67 0.48
CA PHE A 11 -8.00 14.52 1.43
C PHE A 11 -7.30 13.67 2.49
N VAL A 12 -6.24 14.22 3.08
CA VAL A 12 -5.61 13.65 4.28
C VAL A 12 -6.62 13.64 5.43
N ILE A 13 -6.67 12.56 6.21
CA ILE A 13 -7.54 12.42 7.38
C ILE A 13 -6.68 12.25 8.63
N LEU A 14 -7.08 12.90 9.73
CA LEU A 14 -6.53 12.67 11.06
C LEU A 14 -7.46 11.75 11.86
N ARG A 15 -6.88 10.78 12.58
CA ARG A 15 -7.59 9.95 13.56
C ARG A 15 -7.44 10.52 14.97
N ASN A 16 -7.66 11.83 15.12
CA ASN A 16 -7.69 12.51 16.40
C ASN A 16 -8.87 13.51 16.40
N PRO A 17 -9.97 13.23 17.12
CA PRO A 17 -11.16 14.07 17.09
C PRO A 17 -10.91 15.48 17.66
N HIS A 18 -9.99 15.62 18.62
CA HIS A 18 -9.74 16.88 19.32
C HIS A 18 -9.14 17.97 18.42
N ILE A 19 -8.41 17.61 17.35
CA ILE A 19 -7.80 18.60 16.44
C ILE A 19 -8.87 19.46 15.76
N LYS A 20 -10.07 18.94 15.55
CA LYS A 20 -11.18 19.70 14.93
C LYS A 20 -11.78 20.74 15.88
N GLU A 21 -11.63 20.54 17.18
CA GLU A 21 -12.18 21.39 18.24
C GLU A 21 -11.20 22.49 18.67
N MET A 22 -9.93 22.39 18.27
CA MET A 22 -8.91 23.38 18.58
C MET A 22 -9.11 24.65 17.73
N GLU A 23 -9.14 25.82 18.37
CA GLU A 23 -9.15 27.11 17.67
C GLU A 23 -7.89 27.30 16.81
N GLN A 24 -6.75 26.81 17.32
CA GLN A 24 -5.46 26.92 16.67
C GLN A 24 -4.60 25.69 16.99
N ASP A 25 -3.97 25.13 15.95
CA ASP A 25 -3.00 24.05 16.07
C ASP A 25 -1.60 24.61 15.76
N PHE A 26 -0.67 24.41 16.69
CA PHE A 26 0.73 24.82 16.53
C PHE A 26 1.56 23.60 16.12
N LEU A 27 2.12 23.65 14.91
CA LEU A 27 3.10 22.69 14.40
C LEU A 27 4.49 23.17 14.84
N TYR A 28 4.76 22.99 16.13
CA TYR A 28 5.85 23.63 16.86
C TYR A 28 7.22 23.36 16.23
N HIS A 29 7.50 22.12 15.84
CA HIS A 29 8.82 21.71 15.36
C HIS A 29 9.10 22.14 13.92
N ILE A 30 8.08 22.54 13.16
CA ILE A 30 8.23 23.16 11.83
C ILE A 30 7.86 24.65 11.80
N SER A 31 7.58 25.27 12.96
CA SER A 31 7.21 26.68 13.10
C SER A 31 6.04 27.12 12.23
N LEU A 32 5.03 26.26 12.10
CA LEU A 32 3.79 26.59 11.40
C LEU A 32 2.60 26.60 12.36
N SER A 33 1.54 27.32 12.02
CA SER A 33 0.29 27.27 12.75
C SER A 33 -0.94 27.46 11.86
N SER A 34 -2.00 26.70 12.14
CA SER A 34 -3.26 26.80 11.39
C SER A 34 -4.03 28.10 11.64
N GLY A 35 -3.76 28.81 12.74
CA GLY A 35 -4.48 30.04 13.11
C GLY A 35 -3.81 31.34 12.66
N SER A 36 -2.48 31.34 12.47
CA SER A 36 -1.72 32.55 12.12
C SER A 36 -1.21 32.58 10.67
N GLN A 37 -1.33 31.47 9.94
CA GLN A 37 -0.85 31.34 8.56
C GLN A 37 -1.91 30.65 7.69
N ASP A 38 -2.04 31.09 6.44
CA ASP A 38 -2.90 30.42 5.47
C ASP A 38 -2.23 29.16 4.91
N LEU A 39 -2.37 28.06 5.65
CA LEU A 39 -1.79 26.77 5.26
C LEU A 39 -2.39 26.22 3.96
N VAL A 40 -3.62 26.61 3.59
CA VAL A 40 -4.27 26.17 2.36
C VAL A 40 -3.62 26.85 1.16
N GLU A 41 -3.45 28.17 1.20
CA GLU A 41 -2.72 28.91 0.17
C GLU A 41 -1.27 28.41 0.05
N MET A 42 -0.62 28.16 1.19
CA MET A 42 0.78 27.77 1.21
C MET A 42 1.05 26.34 0.72
N PHE A 43 0.14 25.37 0.96
CA PHE A 43 0.46 23.93 0.80
C PHE A 43 -0.62 23.05 0.13
N SER A 44 -1.75 23.59 -0.31
CA SER A 44 -2.82 22.76 -0.91
C SER A 44 -2.41 22.06 -2.23
N ASP A 45 -1.46 22.63 -2.95
CA ASP A 45 -0.92 22.13 -4.22
C ASP A 45 0.10 21.00 -4.04
N VAL A 46 0.57 20.75 -2.81
CA VAL A 46 1.56 19.71 -2.52
C VAL A 46 1.03 18.31 -2.87
N LYS A 47 1.89 17.52 -3.53
CA LYS A 47 1.66 16.13 -3.95
C LYS A 47 2.73 15.17 -3.44
N PHE A 48 3.93 15.65 -3.19
CA PHE A 48 5.04 14.82 -2.75
C PHE A 48 5.71 15.44 -1.52
N VAL A 49 5.95 14.62 -0.50
CA VAL A 49 6.78 15.00 0.65
C VAL A 49 7.98 14.06 0.68
N CYS A 50 9.17 14.63 0.48
CA CYS A 50 10.43 13.92 0.54
C CYS A 50 11.13 14.27 1.85
N MET A 51 11.52 13.26 2.62
CA MET A 51 12.18 13.44 3.90
C MET A 51 13.60 12.85 3.85
N GLY A 52 14.53 13.43 4.60
CA GLY A 52 15.87 12.85 4.75
C GLY A 52 16.59 13.35 6.00
N GLY A 53 17.72 12.72 6.34
CA GLY A 53 18.36 12.93 7.63
C GLY A 53 18.79 14.38 7.90
N THR A 54 19.74 14.92 7.11
CA THR A 54 20.37 16.21 7.42
C THR A 54 19.75 17.39 6.66
N PRO A 55 19.65 18.59 7.26
CA PRO A 55 19.19 19.83 6.62
C PRO A 55 19.83 20.10 5.26
N ARG A 56 21.17 20.07 5.20
CA ARG A 56 21.95 20.33 3.98
C ARG A 56 21.61 19.37 2.84
N ARG A 57 21.25 18.12 3.15
CA ARG A 57 20.85 17.14 2.12
C ARG A 57 19.51 17.54 1.51
N MET A 58 18.57 17.95 2.34
CA MET A 58 17.22 18.31 1.90
C MET A 58 17.17 19.66 1.21
N GLU A 59 18.04 20.60 1.58
CA GLU A 59 18.26 21.84 0.82
C GLU A 59 18.81 21.57 -0.59
N LYS A 60 19.86 20.75 -0.70
CA LYS A 60 20.41 20.34 -2.01
C LYS A 60 19.37 19.60 -2.85
N PHE A 61 18.58 18.73 -2.24
CA PHE A 61 17.49 18.04 -2.92
C PHE A 61 16.45 19.05 -3.43
N ALA A 62 16.08 20.05 -2.64
CA ALA A 62 15.17 21.11 -3.04
C ALA A 62 15.69 21.90 -4.26
N GLN A 63 16.97 22.29 -4.25
CA GLN A 63 17.63 22.95 -5.38
C GLN A 63 17.66 22.06 -6.63
N LEU A 64 17.91 20.76 -6.45
CA LEU A 64 17.89 19.79 -7.55
C LEU A 64 16.47 19.67 -8.14
N VAL A 65 15.44 19.51 -7.31
CA VAL A 65 14.04 19.46 -7.77
C VAL A 65 13.66 20.72 -8.53
N GLN A 66 14.05 21.90 -8.03
CA GLN A 66 13.82 23.17 -8.72
C GLN A 66 14.40 23.16 -10.14
N LYS A 67 15.65 22.68 -10.28
CA LYS A 67 16.35 22.61 -11.58
C LYS A 67 15.71 21.57 -12.51
N GLU A 68 15.47 20.36 -12.02
CA GLU A 68 14.97 19.24 -12.83
C GLU A 68 13.51 19.43 -13.27
N LEU A 69 12.70 20.15 -12.49
CA LEU A 69 11.31 20.48 -12.85
C LEU A 69 11.19 21.82 -13.60
N ASP A 70 12.30 22.49 -13.92
CA ASP A 70 12.36 23.81 -14.57
C ASP A 70 11.47 24.87 -13.88
N ILE A 71 11.45 24.88 -12.55
CA ILE A 71 10.64 25.82 -11.76
C ILE A 71 11.40 27.13 -11.60
N LYS A 72 10.92 28.18 -12.28
CA LYS A 72 11.46 29.53 -12.20
C LYS A 72 10.91 30.26 -10.97
N LEU A 73 11.82 30.73 -10.12
CA LEU A 73 11.46 31.63 -9.03
C LEU A 73 11.31 33.07 -9.55
N PRO A 74 10.47 33.90 -8.92
CA PRO A 74 10.42 35.33 -9.21
C PRO A 74 11.80 35.98 -9.15
N THR A 75 12.05 36.98 -9.98
CA THR A 75 13.33 37.70 -9.99
C THR A 75 13.65 38.25 -8.59
N GLY A 76 14.85 37.92 -8.08
CA GLY A 76 15.30 38.30 -6.73
C GLY A 76 14.86 37.35 -5.61
N ALA A 77 14.07 36.32 -5.89
CA ALA A 77 13.69 35.29 -4.92
C ALA A 77 14.68 34.11 -4.90
N ALA A 78 14.85 33.51 -3.73
CA ALA A 78 15.64 32.30 -3.51
C ALA A 78 14.84 31.32 -2.64
N LEU A 79 15.24 30.03 -2.68
CA LEU A 79 14.68 29.05 -1.75
C LEU A 79 15.00 29.46 -0.30
N CYS A 80 13.97 29.43 0.53
CA CYS A 80 14.06 29.77 1.94
C CYS A 80 13.64 28.57 2.78
N ASP A 81 14.31 28.37 3.91
CA ASP A 81 13.89 27.40 4.91
C ASP A 81 12.67 27.92 5.67
N ILE A 82 11.51 27.35 5.37
CA ILE A 82 10.20 27.73 5.93
C ILE A 82 10.16 27.48 7.44
N SER A 83 10.88 26.46 7.91
CA SER A 83 10.90 26.08 9.33
C SER A 83 12.13 26.64 10.07
N ALA A 84 12.88 27.58 9.49
CA ALA A 84 14.11 28.11 10.08
C ALA A 84 13.96 28.62 11.52
N ARG A 85 12.76 29.11 11.89
CA ARG A 85 12.45 29.62 13.23
C ARG A 85 12.28 28.53 14.30
N SER A 86 12.17 27.26 13.89
CA SER A 86 11.99 26.15 14.85
C SER A 86 13.32 25.68 15.41
N TYR A 87 14.41 25.86 14.64
CA TYR A 87 15.74 25.32 14.92
C TYR A 87 15.77 23.78 15.08
N ARG A 88 14.73 23.06 14.62
CA ARG A 88 14.62 21.59 14.73
C ARG A 88 14.75 20.89 13.40
N TYR A 89 14.01 21.36 12.40
CA TYR A 89 14.01 20.81 11.05
C TYR A 89 14.19 21.94 10.04
N SER A 90 14.69 21.60 8.86
CA SER A 90 14.72 22.48 7.69
C SER A 90 13.76 21.98 6.63
N MET A 91 12.89 22.85 6.16
CA MET A 91 11.80 22.54 5.24
C MET A 91 11.76 23.53 4.09
N TYR A 92 11.71 23.00 2.88
CA TYR A 92 11.65 23.77 1.64
C TYR A 92 10.45 23.32 0.81
N LYS A 93 9.75 24.26 0.18
CA LYS A 93 8.65 23.96 -0.77
C LYS A 93 9.03 24.43 -2.17
N ILE A 94 8.83 23.56 -3.16
CA ILE A 94 9.19 23.79 -4.56
C ILE A 94 8.07 23.21 -5.43
N GLY A 95 7.21 24.07 -5.96
CA GLY A 95 6.00 23.66 -6.65
C GLY A 95 5.18 22.66 -5.79
N PRO A 96 4.85 21.46 -6.31
CA PRO A 96 4.09 20.45 -5.58
C PRO A 96 4.92 19.57 -4.64
N VAL A 97 6.19 19.90 -4.38
CA VAL A 97 7.11 19.09 -3.56
C VAL A 97 7.48 19.81 -2.26
N ILE A 98 7.36 19.12 -1.13
CA ILE A 98 8.02 19.48 0.14
C ILE A 98 9.28 18.64 0.29
N SER A 99 10.39 19.29 0.61
CA SER A 99 11.66 18.68 1.01
C SER A 99 11.95 19.03 2.46
N VAL A 100 11.99 18.05 3.37
CA VAL A 100 12.15 18.33 4.81
C VAL A 100 13.15 17.39 5.51
N SER A 101 13.99 17.95 6.39
CA SER A 101 14.92 17.15 7.18
C SER A 101 14.27 16.53 8.40
N HIS A 102 14.69 15.34 8.84
CA HIS A 102 14.10 14.64 9.99
C HIS A 102 15.12 14.23 11.08
N GLY A 103 16.41 14.58 10.95
CA GLY A 103 17.44 14.18 11.89
C GLY A 103 17.71 12.66 11.89
N MET A 104 18.07 12.10 13.04
CA MET A 104 18.35 10.67 13.20
C MET A 104 17.45 10.04 14.27
N GLY A 105 17.05 8.79 14.02
CA GLY A 105 16.27 8.00 14.97
C GLY A 105 14.76 8.15 14.82
N ILE A 106 14.05 7.10 15.24
CA ILE A 106 12.59 7.01 15.21
C ILE A 106 11.90 8.15 15.97
N PRO A 107 12.34 8.57 17.18
CA PRO A 107 11.68 9.66 17.90
C PRO A 107 11.64 10.96 17.10
N SER A 108 12.74 11.31 16.44
CA SER A 108 12.83 12.51 15.61
C SER A 108 11.96 12.41 14.36
N LEU A 109 11.96 11.26 13.68
CA LEU A 109 11.12 11.07 12.49
C LEU A 109 9.62 11.08 12.83
N SER A 110 9.23 10.48 13.95
CA SER A 110 7.83 10.39 14.39
C SER A 110 7.22 11.78 14.63
N ILE A 111 7.94 12.67 15.33
CA ILE A 111 7.50 14.05 15.57
C ILE A 111 7.22 14.76 14.24
N LEU A 112 8.17 14.69 13.30
CA LEU A 112 8.02 15.31 11.99
C LEU A 112 6.83 14.73 11.22
N LEU A 113 6.68 13.40 11.20
CA LEU A 113 5.57 12.75 10.51
C LEU A 113 4.21 13.22 11.03
N HIS A 114 4.04 13.31 12.35
CA HIS A 114 2.81 13.83 12.94
C HIS A 114 2.52 15.27 12.50
N GLU A 115 3.51 16.16 12.56
CA GLU A 115 3.29 17.56 12.17
C GLU A 115 3.09 17.75 10.67
N ILE A 116 3.78 16.98 9.82
CA ILE A 116 3.57 17.00 8.37
C ILE A 116 2.18 16.47 8.01
N ILE A 117 1.71 15.38 8.63
CA ILE A 117 0.36 14.86 8.34
C ILE A 117 -0.70 15.88 8.78
N LYS A 118 -0.53 16.53 9.94
CA LYS A 118 -1.40 17.64 10.36
C LYS A 118 -1.33 18.84 9.42
N LEU A 119 -0.13 19.22 8.95
CA LEU A 119 0.05 20.28 7.94
C LEU A 119 -0.77 19.97 6.68
N MET A 120 -0.62 18.76 6.13
CA MET A 120 -1.33 18.35 4.91
C MET A 120 -2.85 18.27 5.12
N TYR A 121 -3.29 17.93 6.33
CA TYR A 121 -4.70 18.00 6.72
C TYR A 121 -5.22 19.45 6.71
N HIS A 122 -4.53 20.37 7.41
CA HIS A 122 -4.92 21.78 7.49
C HIS A 122 -4.84 22.50 6.14
N ALA A 123 -3.86 22.14 5.31
CA ALA A 123 -3.70 22.64 3.95
C ALA A 123 -4.76 22.12 2.97
N ARG A 124 -5.63 21.20 3.41
CA ARG A 124 -6.57 20.47 2.55
C ARG A 124 -5.86 19.85 1.34
N SER A 125 -4.66 19.30 1.55
CA SER A 125 -3.91 18.70 0.46
C SER A 125 -4.58 17.39 0.05
N ARG A 126 -4.84 17.25 -1.25
CA ARG A 126 -5.36 16.00 -1.82
C ARG A 126 -4.22 15.05 -2.12
N CYS A 127 -4.17 13.94 -1.39
CA CYS A 127 -3.41 12.76 -1.77
C CYS A 127 -4.35 11.84 -2.55
N LYS A 128 -4.26 11.88 -3.88
CA LYS A 128 -5.04 10.96 -4.72
C LYS A 128 -4.53 9.53 -4.50
N LYS A 129 -5.23 8.78 -3.64
CA LYS A 129 -5.13 7.32 -3.63
C LYS A 129 -5.61 6.83 -5.00
N VAL A 130 -4.70 6.34 -5.83
CA VAL A 130 -5.06 5.73 -7.11
C VAL A 130 -5.48 4.30 -6.83
N GLN A 131 -6.78 4.03 -6.93
CA GLN A 131 -7.29 2.66 -6.96
C GLN A 131 -7.35 2.18 -8.40
N ARG A 132 -6.86 0.97 -8.64
CA ARG A 132 -6.94 0.28 -9.93
C ARG A 132 -7.79 -0.96 -9.74
N LEU A 133 -8.69 -1.22 -10.68
CA LEU A 133 -9.47 -2.45 -10.70
C LEU A 133 -8.53 -3.64 -10.91
N ALA A 134 -8.56 -4.60 -9.99
CA ALA A 134 -7.81 -5.84 -10.06
C ALA A 134 -8.73 -6.98 -10.55
N VAL A 135 -9.00 -6.99 -11.85
CA VAL A 135 -9.90 -7.97 -12.48
C VAL A 135 -9.13 -8.77 -13.53
N LEU A 136 -9.17 -10.09 -13.40
CA LEU A 136 -8.59 -11.03 -14.36
C LEU A 136 -9.64 -11.52 -15.36
N ASN A 137 -9.19 -12.02 -16.52
CA ASN A 137 -10.08 -12.40 -17.59
C ASN A 137 -10.89 -13.67 -17.24
N LYS A 138 -12.22 -13.54 -17.18
CA LYS A 138 -13.13 -14.64 -16.77
C LYS A 138 -13.11 -15.83 -17.73
N ASP A 139 -13.04 -15.58 -19.04
CA ASP A 139 -13.05 -16.64 -20.05
C ASP A 139 -11.75 -17.48 -19.98
N LEU A 140 -10.60 -16.80 -19.82
CA LEU A 140 -9.31 -17.45 -19.62
C LEU A 140 -9.31 -18.33 -18.37
N ALA A 141 -9.85 -17.82 -17.26
CA ALA A 141 -9.95 -18.58 -16.02
C ALA A 141 -10.90 -19.80 -16.16
N LYS A 142 -12.00 -19.66 -16.90
CA LYS A 142 -12.91 -20.77 -17.21
C LYS A 142 -12.22 -21.84 -18.06
N GLU A 143 -11.49 -21.44 -19.09
CA GLU A 143 -10.75 -22.38 -19.94
C GLU A 143 -9.67 -23.15 -19.16
N LEU A 144 -8.93 -22.46 -18.28
CA LEU A 144 -7.98 -23.11 -17.38
C LEU A 144 -8.67 -24.13 -16.46
N LYS A 145 -9.85 -23.79 -15.94
CA LYS A 145 -10.64 -24.69 -15.10
C LYS A 145 -11.12 -25.92 -15.87
N ASP A 146 -11.61 -25.74 -17.09
CA ASP A 146 -12.08 -26.83 -17.95
C ASP A 146 -10.93 -27.80 -18.28
N ILE A 147 -9.72 -27.29 -18.55
CA ILE A 147 -8.52 -28.11 -18.76
C ILE A 147 -8.16 -28.88 -17.49
N ALA A 148 -8.18 -28.22 -16.32
CA ALA A 148 -7.88 -28.88 -15.07
C ALA A 148 -8.86 -30.03 -14.78
N ASP A 149 -10.16 -29.82 -15.00
CA ASP A 149 -11.20 -30.83 -14.75
C ASP A 149 -11.11 -32.02 -15.71
N GLN A 150 -10.68 -31.78 -16.95
CA GLN A 150 -10.57 -32.83 -17.97
C GLN A 150 -9.27 -33.62 -17.86
N GLU A 151 -8.16 -32.96 -17.50
CA GLU A 151 -6.83 -33.51 -17.69
C GLU A 151 -5.97 -33.63 -16.43
N MET A 152 -6.42 -33.15 -15.26
CA MET A 152 -5.68 -33.22 -14.00
C MET A 152 -6.43 -34.05 -12.96
N THR A 153 -6.52 -35.36 -13.17
CA THR A 153 -7.23 -36.29 -12.26
C THR A 153 -6.62 -36.38 -10.86
N GLU A 154 -5.34 -36.00 -10.72
CA GLU A 154 -4.58 -36.05 -9.47
C GLU A 154 -4.90 -34.92 -8.49
N CYS A 155 -5.58 -33.86 -8.93
CA CYS A 155 -5.91 -32.72 -8.08
C CYS A 155 -7.26 -32.12 -8.41
N LYS A 156 -7.87 -31.47 -7.42
CA LYS A 156 -9.11 -30.71 -7.63
C LYS A 156 -8.77 -29.25 -7.84
N ALA A 157 -9.18 -28.72 -8.99
CA ALA A 157 -9.15 -27.28 -9.24
C ALA A 157 -10.46 -26.64 -8.79
N PHE A 158 -10.37 -25.41 -8.26
CA PHE A 158 -11.52 -24.61 -7.84
C PHE A 158 -11.42 -23.21 -8.43
N PHE A 159 -12.56 -22.61 -8.74
CA PHE A 159 -12.65 -21.20 -9.12
C PHE A 159 -13.07 -20.39 -7.90
N GLY A 160 -12.34 -19.33 -7.59
CA GLY A 160 -12.63 -18.49 -6.43
C GLY A 160 -11.87 -17.18 -6.46
N LYS A 161 -12.17 -16.32 -5.49
CA LYS A 161 -11.39 -15.10 -5.26
C LYS A 161 -10.10 -15.45 -4.51
N THR A 162 -9.06 -14.70 -4.79
CA THR A 162 -7.79 -14.76 -4.06
C THR A 162 -7.65 -13.49 -3.22
N MET A 163 -7.35 -13.65 -1.94
CA MET A 163 -6.98 -12.52 -1.09
C MET A 163 -5.47 -12.34 -1.12
N CYS A 164 -5.02 -11.18 -1.59
CA CYS A 164 -3.62 -10.77 -1.62
C CYS A 164 -3.31 -9.96 -0.35
N THR A 165 -2.23 -10.29 0.36
CA THR A 165 -1.82 -9.58 1.58
C THR A 165 -0.41 -9.00 1.43
N ASN A 166 -0.09 -7.94 2.16
CA ASN A 166 1.26 -7.35 2.17
C ASN A 166 2.18 -7.99 3.23
N ASP A 167 1.60 -8.76 4.14
CA ASP A 167 2.29 -9.46 5.21
C ASP A 167 1.82 -10.91 5.27
N PHE A 168 2.75 -11.81 5.58
CA PHE A 168 2.51 -13.25 5.63
C PHE A 168 1.88 -13.72 6.94
N TYR A 169 2.20 -13.05 8.06
CA TYR A 169 1.77 -13.46 9.40
C TYR A 169 0.46 -12.78 9.80
N GLU A 170 0.54 -11.55 10.31
CA GLU A 170 -0.59 -10.74 10.73
C GLU A 170 -1.55 -10.44 9.58
N GLY A 171 -1.00 -10.15 8.40
CA GLY A 171 -1.79 -9.90 7.19
C GLY A 171 -2.67 -11.07 6.76
N GLN A 172 -2.29 -12.31 7.11
CA GLN A 172 -3.06 -13.52 6.82
C GLN A 172 -3.70 -14.12 8.08
N GLY A 173 -3.70 -13.41 9.21
CA GLY A 173 -4.29 -13.88 10.48
C GLY A 173 -3.63 -15.14 11.04
N ARG A 174 -2.31 -15.32 10.88
CA ARG A 174 -1.58 -16.46 11.46
C ARG A 174 -1.28 -16.23 12.94
N LEU A 175 -1.20 -17.29 13.74
CA LEU A 175 -0.90 -17.20 15.18
C LEU A 175 0.55 -17.55 15.54
N ASP A 176 1.40 -17.77 14.52
CA ASP A 176 2.77 -18.26 14.67
C ASP A 176 3.83 -17.25 14.21
N GLY A 177 3.46 -15.98 14.14
CA GLY A 177 4.37 -14.86 13.95
C GLY A 177 5.05 -14.43 15.25
N ALA A 178 6.04 -13.55 15.13
CA ALA A 178 6.68 -12.94 16.30
C ALA A 178 5.75 -11.96 17.06
N PHE A 179 4.77 -11.38 16.37
CA PHE A 179 3.75 -10.48 16.91
C PHE A 179 2.36 -11.02 16.55
N CYS A 180 1.41 -10.95 17.48
CA CYS A 180 0.06 -11.45 17.30
C CYS A 180 -0.87 -10.81 18.34
N ASP A 181 -1.59 -9.76 17.93
CA ASP A 181 -2.51 -9.00 18.81
C ASP A 181 -3.97 -9.51 18.74
N TYR A 182 -4.18 -10.74 18.26
CA TYR A 182 -5.51 -11.36 18.10
C TYR A 182 -5.52 -12.83 18.49
N THR A 183 -6.72 -13.38 18.74
CA THR A 183 -6.93 -14.76 19.22
C THR A 183 -7.23 -15.74 18.08
N ILE A 184 -7.29 -17.04 18.42
CA ILE A 184 -7.76 -18.08 17.49
C ILE A 184 -9.21 -17.85 17.05
N ASP A 185 -10.07 -17.33 17.93
CA ASP A 185 -11.47 -17.06 17.58
C ASP A 185 -11.57 -15.90 16.58
N ASP A 186 -10.76 -14.85 16.77
CA ASP A 186 -10.66 -13.72 15.82
C ASP A 186 -10.18 -14.20 14.45
N LYS A 187 -9.10 -15.00 14.42
CA LYS A 187 -8.60 -15.65 13.19
C LYS A 187 -9.71 -16.44 12.51
N MET A 188 -10.41 -17.31 13.23
CA MET A 188 -11.40 -18.20 12.64
C MET A 188 -12.64 -17.43 12.17
N ALA A 189 -13.03 -16.36 12.88
CA ALA A 189 -14.08 -15.46 12.43
C ALA A 189 -13.69 -14.78 11.11
N PHE A 190 -12.48 -14.21 11.04
CA PHE A 190 -11.94 -13.59 9.83
C PHE A 190 -11.87 -14.56 8.64
N LEU A 191 -11.32 -15.76 8.82
CA LEU A 191 -11.19 -16.76 7.75
C LEU A 191 -12.56 -17.22 7.24
N LYS A 192 -13.54 -17.42 8.12
CA LYS A 192 -14.91 -17.77 7.73
C LYS A 192 -15.59 -16.62 7.00
N GLU A 193 -15.37 -15.39 7.43
CA GLU A 193 -15.91 -14.19 6.79
C GLU A 193 -15.41 -14.05 5.35
N ILE A 194 -14.08 -14.09 5.12
CA ILE A 194 -13.54 -13.97 3.76
C ILE A 194 -13.97 -15.13 2.87
N HIS A 195 -14.07 -16.34 3.41
CA HIS A 195 -14.57 -17.50 2.69
C HIS A 195 -16.04 -17.31 2.27
N SER A 196 -16.88 -16.76 3.14
CA SER A 196 -18.27 -16.41 2.81
C SER A 196 -18.38 -15.38 1.66
N LYS A 197 -17.35 -14.53 1.48
CA LYS A 197 -17.24 -13.57 0.37
C LYS A 197 -16.66 -14.19 -0.92
N GLY A 198 -16.40 -15.51 -0.92
CA GLY A 198 -15.92 -16.29 -2.04
C GLY A 198 -14.40 -16.40 -2.16
N VAL A 199 -13.64 -16.04 -1.11
CA VAL A 199 -12.19 -16.23 -1.08
C VAL A 199 -11.85 -17.69 -0.84
N THR A 200 -11.03 -18.29 -1.71
CA THR A 200 -10.64 -19.70 -1.64
C THR A 200 -9.17 -19.92 -1.28
N ASN A 201 -8.32 -18.92 -1.47
CA ASN A 201 -6.92 -18.95 -1.10
C ASN A 201 -6.37 -17.55 -0.76
N MET A 202 -5.17 -17.51 -0.20
CA MET A 202 -4.42 -16.30 0.14
C MET A 202 -2.99 -16.40 -0.41
N GLU A 203 -2.45 -15.30 -0.93
CA GLU A 203 -1.06 -15.13 -1.38
C GLU A 203 -0.70 -13.63 -1.34
N MET A 204 0.36 -13.17 -2.02
CA MET A 204 0.93 -11.85 -1.77
C MET A 204 1.22 -11.01 -3.04
N GLU A 205 0.84 -11.48 -4.23
CA GLU A 205 1.22 -10.85 -5.50
C GLU A 205 0.02 -10.53 -6.44
N SER A 206 -1.07 -11.28 -6.31
CA SER A 206 -2.15 -11.31 -7.31
C SER A 206 -2.85 -9.97 -7.49
N LEU A 207 -2.98 -9.15 -6.44
CA LEU A 207 -3.68 -7.87 -6.52
C LEU A 207 -2.97 -6.89 -7.45
N ALA A 208 -1.65 -6.73 -7.30
CA ALA A 208 -0.85 -5.86 -8.14
C ALA A 208 -0.77 -6.40 -9.57
N PHE A 209 -0.54 -7.70 -9.73
CA PHE A 209 -0.53 -8.37 -11.03
C PHE A 209 -1.83 -8.14 -11.80
N ALA A 210 -2.97 -8.42 -11.17
CA ALA A 210 -4.28 -8.26 -11.80
C ALA A 210 -4.58 -6.80 -12.15
N ALA A 211 -4.25 -5.86 -11.26
CA ALA A 211 -4.44 -4.44 -11.50
C ALA A 211 -3.60 -3.93 -12.68
N MET A 212 -2.35 -4.37 -12.80
CA MET A 212 -1.46 -3.99 -13.89
C MET A 212 -1.89 -4.62 -15.22
N CYS A 213 -2.19 -5.91 -15.24
CA CYS A 213 -2.70 -6.59 -16.44
C CYS A 213 -3.99 -5.94 -16.94
N HIS A 214 -4.95 -5.69 -16.05
CA HIS A 214 -6.20 -5.01 -16.41
C HIS A 214 -5.93 -3.61 -16.96
N HIS A 215 -5.06 -2.83 -16.31
CA HIS A 215 -4.74 -1.47 -16.76
C HIS A 215 -4.02 -1.44 -18.12
N ALA A 216 -3.18 -2.44 -18.40
CA ALA A 216 -2.45 -2.59 -19.66
C ALA A 216 -3.26 -3.30 -20.77
N ASN A 217 -4.51 -3.69 -20.50
CA ASN A 217 -5.34 -4.49 -21.42
C ASN A 217 -4.69 -5.84 -21.81
N ILE A 218 -4.04 -6.49 -20.84
CA ILE A 218 -3.42 -7.82 -21.00
C ILE A 218 -4.31 -8.86 -20.31
N LYS A 219 -4.63 -9.95 -21.01
CA LYS A 219 -5.35 -11.09 -20.42
C LYS A 219 -4.40 -11.88 -19.48
N GLY A 220 -4.48 -11.58 -18.19
CA GLY A 220 -3.78 -12.32 -17.14
C GLY A 220 -4.65 -13.39 -16.47
N ALA A 221 -4.00 -14.39 -15.89
CA ALA A 221 -4.60 -15.37 -14.97
C ALA A 221 -3.61 -15.68 -13.83
N VAL A 222 -4.14 -16.03 -12.67
CA VAL A 222 -3.37 -16.46 -11.49
C VAL A 222 -3.76 -17.89 -11.18
N ILE A 223 -2.78 -18.78 -11.12
CA ILE A 223 -2.95 -20.21 -10.84
C ILE A 223 -2.08 -20.53 -9.63
N CYS A 224 -2.71 -20.89 -8.52
CA CYS A 224 -2.02 -21.23 -7.28
C CYS A 224 -2.40 -22.62 -6.82
N VAL A 225 -1.49 -23.28 -6.10
CA VAL A 225 -1.78 -24.47 -5.32
C VAL A 225 -1.89 -24.08 -3.84
N SER A 226 -2.87 -24.64 -3.13
CA SER A 226 -2.99 -24.45 -1.68
C SER A 226 -2.12 -25.48 -0.96
N LEU A 227 -1.14 -25.02 -0.17
CA LEU A 227 -0.22 -25.90 0.56
C LEU A 227 -0.78 -26.36 1.92
N LEU A 228 -1.81 -25.69 2.44
CA LEU A 228 -2.52 -26.09 3.64
C LEU A 228 -3.92 -25.49 3.68
N ASN A 229 -4.77 -26.07 4.53
CA ASN A 229 -6.06 -25.48 4.88
C ASN A 229 -5.91 -24.62 6.16
N ARG A 230 -6.02 -23.30 6.02
CA ARG A 230 -5.85 -22.34 7.14
C ARG A 230 -6.90 -22.47 8.25
N LEU A 231 -8.03 -23.13 7.98
CA LEU A 231 -9.03 -23.47 8.99
C LEU A 231 -8.58 -24.62 9.91
N LEU A 232 -7.55 -25.37 9.53
CA LEU A 232 -7.03 -26.51 10.29
C LEU A 232 -5.71 -26.20 10.99
N GLY A 233 -4.97 -25.18 10.55
CA GLY A 233 -3.69 -24.80 11.14
C GLY A 233 -2.97 -23.73 10.35
N ASP A 234 -1.83 -23.29 10.87
CA ASP A 234 -0.96 -22.31 10.20
C ASP A 234 0.29 -22.98 9.60
N GLN A 235 0.82 -24.02 10.23
CA GLN A 235 2.04 -24.69 9.78
C GLN A 235 1.73 -25.83 8.80
N ILE A 236 2.61 -26.01 7.82
CA ILE A 236 2.54 -27.14 6.88
C ILE A 236 3.18 -28.36 7.57
N SER A 237 2.45 -29.47 7.63
CA SER A 237 2.92 -30.73 8.19
C SER A 237 3.31 -31.78 7.15
N ALA A 238 3.07 -31.50 5.85
CA ALA A 238 3.42 -32.40 4.75
C ALA A 238 4.94 -32.53 4.57
N SER A 239 5.38 -33.69 4.09
CA SER A 239 6.81 -33.91 3.75
C SER A 239 7.24 -33.06 2.56
N LYS A 240 8.55 -32.87 2.39
CA LYS A 240 9.12 -32.12 1.28
C LYS A 240 8.70 -32.69 -0.08
N ASP A 241 8.81 -33.99 -0.26
CA ASP A 241 8.44 -34.67 -1.51
C ASP A 241 6.97 -34.42 -1.90
N ILE A 242 6.06 -34.40 -0.91
CA ILE A 242 4.64 -34.09 -1.16
C ILE A 242 4.46 -32.62 -1.55
N MET A 243 5.15 -31.69 -0.87
CA MET A 243 5.09 -30.27 -1.20
C MET A 243 5.65 -29.98 -2.60
N GLU A 244 6.74 -30.64 -2.99
CA GLU A 244 7.32 -30.53 -4.33
C GLU A 244 6.31 -30.97 -5.39
N GLU A 245 5.64 -32.12 -5.20
CA GLU A 245 4.57 -32.56 -6.11
C GLU A 245 3.45 -31.53 -6.22
N TRP A 246 2.98 -30.95 -5.11
CA TRP A 246 1.94 -29.91 -5.12
C TRP A 246 2.38 -28.66 -5.89
N GLN A 247 3.62 -28.22 -5.69
CA GLN A 247 4.18 -27.03 -6.34
C GLN A 247 4.31 -27.17 -7.86
N GLU A 248 4.39 -28.40 -8.38
CA GLU A 248 4.38 -28.65 -9.83
C GLU A 248 2.99 -28.49 -10.46
N ARG A 249 1.90 -28.65 -9.71
CA ARG A 249 0.53 -28.70 -10.26
C ARG A 249 0.14 -27.44 -11.07
N PRO A 250 0.40 -26.20 -10.58
CA PRO A 250 0.11 -24.99 -11.37
C PRO A 250 0.89 -24.95 -12.68
N GLN A 251 2.14 -25.43 -12.68
CA GLN A 251 3.01 -25.46 -13.86
C GLN A 251 2.50 -26.47 -14.88
N LYS A 252 2.10 -27.66 -14.43
CA LYS A 252 1.48 -28.69 -15.27
C LYS A 252 0.21 -28.16 -15.95
N LEU A 253 -0.64 -27.45 -15.21
CA LEU A 253 -1.85 -26.82 -15.78
C LEU A 253 -1.49 -25.76 -16.83
N ALA A 254 -0.54 -24.88 -16.52
CA ALA A 254 -0.09 -23.86 -17.46
C ALA A 254 0.48 -24.46 -18.74
N ILE A 255 1.29 -25.52 -18.64
CA ILE A 255 1.84 -26.24 -19.81
C ILE A 255 0.73 -26.86 -20.65
N LYS A 256 -0.26 -27.52 -20.03
CA LYS A 256 -1.42 -28.08 -20.75
C LYS A 256 -2.20 -27.00 -21.49
N PHE A 257 -2.46 -25.87 -20.84
CA PHE A 257 -3.08 -24.71 -21.49
C PHE A 257 -2.26 -24.20 -22.68
N ILE A 258 -0.95 -24.04 -22.53
CA ILE A 258 -0.05 -23.60 -23.60
C ILE A 258 -0.09 -24.57 -24.77
N LYS A 259 0.03 -25.88 -24.53
CA LYS A 259 -0.04 -26.91 -25.59
C LYS A 259 -1.36 -26.83 -26.36
N LYS A 260 -2.48 -26.75 -25.66
CA LYS A 260 -3.82 -26.61 -26.27
C LYS A 260 -3.93 -25.33 -27.12
N ARG A 261 -3.34 -24.22 -26.67
CA ARG A 261 -3.33 -22.95 -27.43
C ARG A 261 -2.40 -22.97 -28.64
N LEU A 262 -1.34 -23.77 -28.59
CA LEU A 262 -0.38 -23.94 -29.69
C LEU A 262 -0.75 -25.11 -30.64
N ASN A 263 -1.86 -25.81 -30.39
CA ASN A 263 -2.26 -27.03 -31.09
C ASN A 263 -1.15 -28.11 -31.10
N MET A 264 -0.51 -28.30 -29.94
CA MET A 264 0.55 -29.31 -29.71
C MET A 264 0.09 -30.46 -28.82
#